data_AF-A0A952GCV8-F1
#
_entry.id   AF-A0A952GCV8-F1
#
_cell.length_a   1.000
_cell.length_b   1.000
_cell.length_c   1.000
_cell.angle_alpha   90.00
_cell.angle_beta   90.00
_cell.angle_gamma   90.00
#
_symmetry.space_group_name_H-M   'P 1'
#
loop_
_entity.id
_entity.type
_entity.pdbx_description
1 polymer ?
#
loop_
_entity_poly.entity_id
_entity_poly.type
_entity_poly.pdbx_seq_one_letter_code
_entity_poly.pdbx_strand_id
1 'polypeptide(L)' 'MTSQSSERLRVLVVDDEAPARQRIVDLLRKDAQIETVLEAGDGLAAVEAIEREALDLVFLDVQ' A
#
# COMPACT_ATOMS: atom_id res chain seq x y z
N MET A 1 -7.49 -14.66 -27.24
CA MET A 1 -8.14 -14.12 -26.03
C MET A 1 -7.20 -14.38 -24.88
N THR A 2 -6.24 -13.47 -24.64
CA THR A 2 -5.31 -13.59 -23.51
C THR A 2 -6.08 -13.23 -22.24
N SER A 3 -6.22 -14.22 -21.38
CA SER A 3 -6.79 -14.14 -20.05
C SER A 3 -6.16 -12.96 -19.31
N GLN A 4 -6.96 -11.95 -18.93
CA GLN A 4 -6.52 -11.01 -17.90
C GLN A 4 -6.50 -11.79 -16.59
N SER A 5 -5.32 -12.22 -16.18
CA SER A 5 -5.05 -12.53 -14.77
C SER A 5 -5.40 -11.25 -14.00
N SER A 6 -6.45 -11.30 -13.19
CA SER A 6 -6.77 -10.19 -12.28
C SER A 6 -5.74 -10.16 -11.17
N GLU A 7 -4.52 -9.70 -11.48
CA GLU A 7 -3.47 -9.54 -10.47
C GLU A 7 -3.91 -8.43 -9.53
N ARG A 8 -4.23 -8.83 -8.30
CA ARG A 8 -4.59 -7.92 -7.24
C ARG A 8 -3.33 -7.24 -6.72
N LEU A 9 -3.46 -5.96 -6.39
CA LEU A 9 -2.35 -5.10 -6.05
C LEU A 9 -1.94 -5.28 -4.59
N ARG A 10 -0.62 -5.26 -4.37
CA ARG A 10 0.02 -5.15 -3.06
C ARG A 10 0.46 -3.71 -2.87
N VAL A 11 -0.16 -3.05 -1.89
CA VAL A 11 -0.02 -1.61 -1.68
C VAL A 11 0.70 -1.33 -0.39
N LEU A 12 1.55 -0.29 -0.37
CA LEU A 12 2.11 0.30 0.85
C LEU A 12 1.53 1.70 1.05
N VAL A 13 1.09 2.01 2.27
CA VAL A 13 0.67 3.36 2.68
C VAL A 13 1.69 3.91 3.67
N VAL A 14 2.28 5.06 3.34
CA VAL A 14 3.32 5.74 4.11
C VAL A 14 2.83 7.13 4.51
N ASP A 15 2.64 7.32 5.82
CA ASP A 15 2.12 8.56 6.39
C ASP A 15 2.47 8.58 7.89
N ASP A 16 3.02 9.68 8.41
CA ASP A 16 3.44 9.84 9.80
C ASP A 16 2.26 10.09 10.75
N GLU A 17 1.12 10.55 10.23
CA GLU A 17 -0.13 10.74 10.95
C GLU A 17 -0.96 9.44 10.94
N ALA A 18 -0.89 8.65 12.01
CA ALA A 18 -1.62 7.37 12.12
C ALA A 18 -3.14 7.44 11.80
N PRO A 19 -3.91 8.47 12.24
CA PRO A 19 -5.29 8.67 11.80
C PRO A 19 -5.50 8.87 10.29
N ALA A 20 -4.57 9.53 9.59
CA ALA A 20 -4.65 9.72 8.14
C ALA A 20 -4.33 8.39 7.42
N ARG A 21 -3.25 7.72 7.82
CA ARG A 21 -2.89 6.38 7.32
C ARG A 21 -4.03 5.38 7.45
N GLN A 22 -4.67 5.28 8.63
CA GLN A 22 -5.75 4.34 8.87
C GLN A 22 -6.96 4.60 7.95
N ARG A 23 -7.29 5.87 7.68
CA ARG A 23 -8.38 6.23 6.75
C ARG A 23 -8.12 5.69 5.34
N ILE A 24 -6.88 5.80 4.85
CA ILE A 24 -6.50 5.29 3.52
C ILE A 24 -6.57 3.76 3.50
N VAL A 25 -6.02 3.10 4.52
CA VAL A 25 -6.03 1.64 4.66
C VAL A 25 -7.46 1.09 4.67
N ASP A 26 -8.38 1.73 5.40
CA ASP A 26 -9.79 1.32 5.48
C ASP A 26 -10.53 1.46 4.15
N LEU A 27 -10.13 2.41 3.30
CA LEU A 27 -10.67 2.57 1.95
C LEU A 27 -10.11 1.49 1.02
N LEU A 28 -8.79 1.27 1.03
CA LEU A 28 -8.14 0.28 0.17
C LEU A 28 -8.60 -1.15 0.46
N ARG A 29 -8.82 -1.50 1.73
CA ARG A 29 -9.32 -2.84 2.12
C ARG A 29 -10.71 -3.18 1.59
N LYS A 30 -11.48 -2.19 1.13
CA LYS A 30 -12.83 -2.40 0.54
C LYS A 30 -12.78 -2.69 -0.96
N ASP A 31 -11.64 -2.46 -1.60
CA ASP A 31 -11.49 -2.63 -3.04
C ASP A 31 -11.04 -4.07 -3.35
N ALA A 32 -11.81 -4.77 -4.20
CA ALA A 32 -11.55 -6.15 -4.58
C ALA A 32 -10.26 -6.32 -5.43
N GLN A 33 -9.73 -5.22 -5.98
CA GLN A 33 -8.46 -5.20 -6.69
C GLN A 33 -7.25 -5.15 -5.75
N ILE A 34 -7.44 -4.95 -4.44
CA ILE A 34 -6.36 -4.90 -3.46
C ILE A 34 -6.23 -6.26 -2.76
N GLU A 35 -5.03 -6.84 -2.80
CA GLU A 35 -4.71 -8.08 -2.10
C GLU A 35 -4.17 -7.82 -0.70
N THR A 36 -3.23 -6.90 -0.59
CA THR A 36 -2.49 -6.62 0.64
C THR A 36 -2.30 -5.11 0.77
N VAL A 37 -2.44 -4.62 2.00
CA VAL A 37 -2.10 -3.25 2.37
C VAL A 37 -1.09 -3.31 3.51
N LEU A 38 0.13 -2.86 3.25
CA LEU A 38 1.17 -2.62 4.24
C LEU A 38 1.15 -1.16 4.68
N GLU A 39 1.69 -0.90 5.86
CA GLU A 39 1.69 0.41 6.49
C GLU A 39 3.09 0.77 6.97
N ALA A 40 3.51 2.01 6.75
CA ALA A 40 4.72 2.59 7.34
C ALA A 40 4.41 3.97 7.93
N GLY A 41 5.00 4.26 9.09
CA GLY A 41 4.85 5.55 9.78
C GLY A 41 5.98 6.55 9.49
N ASP A 42 7.01 6.12 8.76
CA ASP A 42 8.16 6.94 8.41
C ASP A 42 8.87 6.41 7.16
N GLY A 43 9.83 7.18 6.65
CA GLY A 43 10.56 6.84 5.44
C GLY A 43 11.48 5.63 5.58
N LEU A 44 12.03 5.36 6.77
CA LEU A 44 12.94 4.23 6.98
C LEU A 44 12.17 2.92 6.90
N ALA A 45 11.06 2.82 7.63
CA ALA A 45 10.14 1.69 7.57
C ALA A 45 9.58 1.49 6.16
N ALA A 46 9.31 2.58 5.43
CA ALA A 46 8.85 2.50 4.05
C ALA A 46 9.90 1.89 3.11
N VAL A 47 11.15 2.33 3.20
CA VAL A 47 12.26 1.77 2.39
C VAL A 47 12.46 0.30 2.72
N GLU A 48 12.48 -0.07 4.00
CA GLU A 48 12.60 -1.48 4.41
C GLU A 48 11.47 -2.36 3.86
N ALA A 49 10.25 -1.84 3.82
CA ALA A 49 9.11 -2.54 3.23
C ALA A 49 9.27 -2.69 1.71
N ILE A 50 9.68 -1.63 1.01
CA ILE A 50 9.92 -1.64 -0.44
C ILE A 50 11.03 -2.63 -0.83
N GLU A 51 12.10 -2.73 -0.04
CA GLU A 51 13.19 -3.65 -0.32
C GLU A 51 12.83 -5.12 -0.08
N ARG A 52 11.91 -5.39 0.86
CA ARG A 52 11.52 -6.75 1.26
C ARG A 52 10.34 -7.30 0.48
N GLU A 53 9.44 -6.42 0.04
CA GLU A 53 8.13 -6.79 -0.48
C GLU A 53 7.99 -6.37 -1.94
N ALA A 54 7.50 -7.28 -2.80
CA ALA A 54 7.12 -6.94 -4.17
C ALA A 54 5.79 -6.18 -4.16
N LEU A 55 5.88 -4.86 -3.97
CA LEU A 55 4.76 -3.91 -3.99
C LEU A 55 4.49 -3.42 -5.41
N ASP A 56 3.20 -3.18 -5.71
CA ASP A 56 2.75 -2.67 -7.01
C ASP A 56 2.46 -1.16 -6.96
N LEU A 57 2.12 -0.63 -5.78
CA LEU A 57 1.73 0.76 -5.59
C LEU A 57 2.13 1.25 -4.19
N VAL A 58 2.59 2.50 -4.11
CA VAL A 58 2.89 3.19 -2.85
C VAL A 58 2.08 4.48 -2.78
N PHE A 59 1.30 4.65 -1.71
CA PHE A 59 0.74 5.94 -1.31
C PHE A 59 1.73 6.58 -0.33
N LEU A 60 2.36 7.67 -0.75
CA LEU A 60 3.35 8.40 0.05
C LEU A 60 2.83 9.81 0.32
N ASP A 61 2.73 10.18 1.60
CA ASP A 61 2.52 11.58 1.96
C ASP A 61 3.76 12.42 1.66
N VAL A 62 3.55 13.62 1.14
CA VAL A 62 4.62 14.56 0.74
C VAL A 62 4.72 15.68 1.77
N GLN A 63 5.76 15.63 2.60
CA GLN A 63 6.18 16.71 3.50
C GLN A 63 7.53 17.28 3.10
#